data_AF-A0A942QIQ1-F1
#
_entry.id   AF-A0A942QIQ1-F1
#
_cell.length_a   1.000
_cell.length_b   1.000
_cell.length_c   1.000
_cell.angle_alpha   90.00
_cell.angle_beta   90.00
_cell.angle_gamma   90.00
#
_symmetry.space_group_name_H-M   'P 1'
#
loop_
_entity.id
_entity.type
_entity.pdbx_description
1 polymer ?
#
loop_
_entity_poly.entity_id
_entity_poly.type
_entity_poly.pdbx_seq_one_letter_code
_entity_poly.pdbx_strand_id
1 'polypeptide(L)'
;MKKNEILTIRPANEISIIFLLISIVFFLSAIGVTVSMIRGLLSGNIVSLLLLLLVVFGIWMALHFLIIAITPKIRLFCDYIEITHWKYYLPYDGRDHGLPKLPKSIVTTIRYDEFKMFGVFYAKDIKNYLRKKSGLLSNQWMTIMSTPLPLPIKQPKVISELRQVLLFITSDVESTVVDTSPYGQNQIEFLLFELGKHTNILSSGRVEPKSHVNCYILDVLKSIVVILFITVLPISTIWLEGVFNPSHTPSYESIWRTVYVSSFFFANLCLSGIISTSRDSQDLEARRFGMIFKISTFTFYAVFVISFILSIIT
;
A
#
# COMPACT_ATOMS: atom_id res chain seq x y z
N MET A 1 -19.23 21.37 -21.19
CA MET A 1 -18.13 22.11 -20.53
C MET A 1 -17.05 21.12 -20.14
N LYS A 2 -15.82 21.25 -20.67
CA LYS A 2 -14.66 20.54 -20.12
C LYS A 2 -14.41 21.16 -18.74
N LYS A 3 -14.55 20.37 -17.67
CA LYS A 3 -14.09 20.79 -16.34
C LYS A 3 -12.58 21.00 -16.45
N ASN A 4 -12.09 22.20 -16.09
CA ASN A 4 -10.66 22.50 -16.10
C ASN A 4 -10.00 21.77 -14.93
N GLU A 5 -9.67 20.50 -15.17
CA GLU A 5 -8.89 19.67 -14.26
C GLU A 5 -7.46 20.23 -14.21
N ILE A 6 -7.01 20.61 -13.01
CA ILE A 6 -5.67 21.16 -12.78
C ILE A 6 -4.68 20.00 -12.60
N LEU A 7 -5.07 19.01 -11.81
CA LEU A 7 -4.17 17.96 -11.37
C LEU A 7 -4.93 16.68 -11.01
N THR A 8 -4.44 15.54 -11.47
CA THR A 8 -4.87 14.21 -11.01
C THR A 8 -3.75 13.55 -10.22
N ILE A 9 -4.04 13.12 -9.00
CA ILE A 9 -3.17 12.29 -8.17
C ILE A 9 -3.75 10.87 -8.16
N ARG A 10 -2.96 9.90 -8.62
CA ARG A 10 -3.32 8.47 -8.61
C ARG A 10 -2.44 7.71 -7.61
N PRO A 11 -2.98 6.71 -6.90
CA PRO A 11 -2.20 5.82 -6.05
C PRO A 11 -0.93 5.30 -6.74
N ALA A 12 0.22 5.62 -6.17
CA ALA A 12 1.52 5.08 -6.57
C ALA A 12 2.35 4.82 -5.31
N ASN A 13 2.12 3.67 -4.71
CA ASN A 13 2.88 3.16 -3.58
C ASN A 13 3.24 1.68 -3.78
N GLU A 14 4.17 1.14 -3.00
CA GLU A 14 4.65 -0.25 -3.17
C GLU A 14 3.48 -1.24 -3.15
N ILE A 15 2.51 -1.04 -2.24
CA ILE A 15 1.31 -1.89 -2.10
C ILE A 15 0.47 -1.88 -3.39
N SER A 16 0.19 -0.71 -3.95
CA SER A 16 -0.62 -0.58 -5.18
C SER A 16 0.06 -1.24 -6.39
N ILE A 17 1.39 -1.23 -6.41
CA ILE A 17 2.19 -1.78 -7.52
C ILE A 17 2.39 -3.28 -7.35
N ILE A 18 2.53 -3.78 -6.12
CA ILE A 18 2.45 -5.21 -5.82
C ILE A 18 1.12 -5.77 -6.33
N PHE A 19 0.01 -5.11 -6.04
CA PHE A 19 -1.30 -5.53 -6.55
C PHE A 19 -1.34 -5.54 -8.08
N LEU A 20 -0.82 -4.50 -8.74
CA LEU A 20 -0.74 -4.45 -10.19
C LEU A 20 0.13 -5.57 -10.78
N LEU A 21 1.30 -5.84 -10.20
CA LEU A 21 2.21 -6.91 -10.65
C LEU A 21 1.61 -8.29 -10.44
N ILE A 22 0.99 -8.53 -9.28
CA ILE A 22 0.26 -9.79 -9.01
C ILE A 22 -0.83 -9.99 -10.06
N SER A 23 -1.60 -8.94 -10.38
CA SER A 23 -2.60 -9.01 -11.46
C SER A 23 -1.97 -9.42 -12.79
N ILE A 24 -0.86 -8.78 -13.18
CA ILE A 24 -0.16 -9.09 -14.45
C ILE A 24 0.34 -10.54 -14.46
N VAL A 25 0.96 -11.02 -13.38
CA VAL A 25 1.45 -12.40 -13.26
C VAL A 25 0.30 -13.39 -13.41
N PHE A 26 -0.83 -13.18 -12.74
CA PHE A 26 -2.01 -14.03 -12.89
C PHE A 26 -2.58 -13.98 -14.32
N PHE A 27 -2.64 -12.80 -14.95
CA PHE A 27 -3.10 -12.68 -16.35
C PHE A 27 -2.18 -13.41 -17.33
N LEU A 28 -0.87 -13.27 -17.21
CA LEU A 28 0.10 -13.97 -18.07
C LEU A 28 0.06 -15.48 -17.85
N SER A 29 -0.05 -15.92 -16.60
CA SER A 29 -0.17 -17.35 -16.26
C SER A 29 -1.45 -17.93 -16.85
N ALA A 30 -2.57 -17.19 -16.78
CA ALA A 30 -3.82 -17.56 -17.41
C ALA A 30 -3.69 -17.75 -18.92
N ILE A 31 -3.07 -16.79 -19.62
CA ILE A 31 -2.83 -16.88 -21.07
C ILE A 31 -1.99 -18.12 -21.41
N GLY A 32 -0.89 -18.36 -20.68
CA GLY A 32 0.00 -19.50 -20.92
C GLY A 32 -0.71 -20.85 -20.74
N VAL A 33 -1.55 -20.97 -19.71
CA VAL A 33 -2.38 -22.15 -19.48
C VAL A 33 -3.40 -22.33 -20.61
N THR A 34 -4.12 -21.27 -20.99
CA THR A 34 -5.13 -21.33 -22.07
C THR A 34 -4.51 -21.76 -23.40
N VAL A 35 -3.34 -21.22 -23.76
CA VAL A 35 -2.62 -21.62 -24.98
C VAL A 35 -2.21 -23.10 -24.92
N SER A 36 -1.76 -23.59 -23.76
CA SER A 36 -1.37 -24.98 -23.58
C SER A 36 -2.57 -25.94 -23.67
N MET A 37 -3.74 -25.53 -23.17
CA MET A 37 -5.00 -26.27 -23.32
C MET A 37 -5.46 -26.33 -24.78
N ILE A 38 -5.42 -25.20 -25.50
CA ILE A 38 -5.81 -25.13 -26.93
C ILE A 38 -4.90 -26.03 -27.79
N ARG A 39 -3.61 -26.08 -27.47
CA ARG A 39 -2.63 -26.91 -28.20
C ARG A 39 -2.72 -28.41 -27.85
N GLY A 40 -3.66 -28.82 -27.01
CA GLY A 40 -3.85 -30.24 -26.65
C GLY A 40 -2.72 -30.83 -25.81
N LEU A 41 -1.83 -30.00 -25.25
CA LEU A 41 -0.69 -30.43 -24.41
C LEU A 41 -1.13 -30.92 -23.02
N LEU A 42 -2.36 -30.61 -22.60
CA LEU A 42 -2.95 -31.00 -21.32
C LEU A 42 -4.09 -32.02 -21.57
N SER A 43 -3.75 -33.31 -21.57
CA SER A 43 -4.73 -34.39 -21.74
C SER A 43 -5.51 -34.69 -20.46
N GLY A 44 -6.84 -34.72 -20.56
CA GLY A 44 -7.73 -35.62 -19.82
C GLY A 44 -7.83 -35.49 -18.28
N ASN A 45 -8.87 -34.77 -17.87
CA ASN A 45 -9.69 -34.93 -16.65
C ASN A 45 -9.04 -34.68 -15.27
N ILE A 46 -9.68 -33.83 -14.48
CA ILE A 46 -9.26 -33.31 -13.16
C ILE A 46 -8.11 -32.30 -13.21
N VAL A 47 -6.92 -32.63 -13.75
CA VAL A 47 -5.78 -31.69 -13.76
C VAL A 47 -6.10 -30.46 -14.60
N SER A 48 -6.65 -30.64 -15.80
CA SER A 48 -7.09 -29.55 -16.66
C SER A 48 -8.24 -28.73 -16.05
N LEU A 49 -9.13 -29.36 -15.29
CA LEU A 49 -10.23 -28.67 -14.59
C LEU A 49 -9.70 -27.84 -13.41
N LEU A 50 -8.79 -28.39 -12.60
CA LEU A 50 -8.11 -27.68 -11.52
C LEU A 50 -7.30 -26.50 -12.04
N LEU A 51 -6.60 -26.69 -13.16
CA LEU A 51 -5.83 -25.63 -13.80
C LEU A 51 -6.76 -24.53 -14.35
N LEU A 52 -7.89 -24.89 -14.95
CA LEU A 52 -8.91 -23.92 -15.39
C LEU A 52 -9.51 -23.15 -14.21
N LEU A 53 -9.85 -23.84 -13.11
CA LEU A 53 -10.35 -23.20 -11.89
C LEU A 53 -9.32 -22.24 -11.28
N LEU A 54 -8.03 -22.63 -11.28
CA LEU A 54 -6.94 -21.79 -10.83
C LEU A 54 -6.78 -20.55 -11.73
N VAL A 55 -6.96 -20.69 -13.05
CA VAL A 55 -6.94 -19.57 -13.99
C VAL A 55 -8.12 -18.63 -13.78
N VAL A 56 -9.34 -19.15 -13.67
CA VAL A 56 -10.54 -18.34 -13.42
C VAL A 56 -10.42 -17.60 -12.10
N PHE A 57 -9.95 -18.28 -11.04
CA PHE A 57 -9.68 -17.67 -9.75
C PHE A 57 -8.56 -16.64 -9.83
N GLY A 58 -7.48 -16.92 -10.56
CA GLY A 58 -6.37 -16.00 -10.78
C GLY A 58 -6.80 -14.73 -11.51
N ILE A 59 -7.59 -14.84 -12.58
CA ILE A 59 -8.19 -13.69 -13.30
C ILE A 59 -9.11 -12.91 -12.37
N TRP A 60 -9.94 -13.59 -11.59
CA TRP A 60 -10.84 -12.95 -10.63
C TRP A 60 -10.08 -12.15 -9.56
N MET A 61 -9.00 -12.73 -9.02
CA MET A 61 -8.09 -12.05 -8.09
C MET A 61 -7.37 -10.88 -8.76
N ALA A 62 -6.89 -11.07 -9.99
CA ALA A 62 -6.22 -10.03 -10.77
C ALA A 62 -7.13 -8.82 -11.01
N LEU A 63 -8.40 -9.06 -11.37
CA LEU A 63 -9.40 -8.00 -11.53
C LEU A 63 -9.68 -7.27 -10.21
N HIS A 64 -9.78 -8.00 -9.09
CA HIS A 64 -9.95 -7.39 -7.77
C HIS A 64 -8.79 -6.47 -7.41
N PHE A 65 -7.55 -6.95 -7.55
CA PHE A 65 -6.35 -6.17 -7.27
C PHE A 65 -6.20 -4.96 -8.19
N LEU A 66 -6.54 -5.12 -9.47
CA LEU A 66 -6.49 -4.03 -10.45
C LEU A 66 -7.51 -2.93 -10.12
N ILE A 67 -8.73 -3.31 -9.77
CA ILE A 67 -9.78 -2.38 -9.34
C ILE A 67 -9.34 -1.64 -8.07
N ILE A 68 -8.69 -2.33 -7.14
CA ILE A 68 -8.19 -1.73 -5.90
C ILE A 68 -7.11 -0.69 -6.17
N ALA A 69 -6.20 -0.96 -7.11
CA ALA A 69 -5.11 -0.05 -7.45
C ALA A 69 -5.55 1.16 -8.28
N ILE A 70 -6.48 0.99 -9.22
CA ILE A 70 -6.82 2.03 -10.22
C ILE A 70 -7.98 2.93 -9.80
N THR A 71 -8.94 2.41 -9.04
CA THR A 71 -10.18 3.15 -8.74
C THR A 71 -9.96 4.39 -7.88
N PRO A 72 -9.16 4.35 -6.79
CA PRO A 72 -8.93 5.53 -5.99
C PRO A 72 -8.14 6.57 -6.79
N LYS A 73 -8.55 7.83 -6.69
CA LYS A 73 -7.86 8.97 -7.29
C LYS A 73 -8.36 10.26 -6.66
N ILE A 74 -7.51 11.26 -6.67
CA ILE A 74 -7.83 12.61 -6.20
C ILE A 74 -7.63 13.56 -7.37
N ARG A 75 -8.63 14.38 -7.66
CA ARG A 75 -8.59 15.38 -8.73
C ARG A 75 -8.81 16.75 -8.16
N LEU A 76 -7.92 17.67 -8.47
CA LEU A 76 -8.04 19.07 -8.13
C LEU A 76 -8.53 19.83 -9.37
N PHE A 77 -9.62 20.56 -9.18
CA PHE A 77 -10.19 21.49 -10.15
C PHE A 77 -9.93 22.91 -9.69
N CYS A 78 -10.40 23.92 -10.42
CA CYS A 78 -10.18 25.32 -10.04
C CYS A 78 -10.85 25.73 -8.72
N ASP A 79 -12.00 25.14 -8.42
CA ASP A 79 -12.93 25.59 -7.38
C ASP A 79 -13.31 24.48 -6.38
N TYR A 80 -12.95 23.23 -6.66
CA TYR A 80 -13.27 22.09 -5.81
C TYR A 80 -12.26 20.94 -5.97
N ILE A 81 -12.30 20.02 -5.02
CA ILE A 81 -11.60 18.72 -5.07
C ILE A 81 -12.60 17.58 -5.23
N GLU A 82 -12.28 16.62 -6.10
CA GLU A 82 -13.02 15.37 -6.27
C GLU A 82 -12.15 14.20 -5.79
N ILE A 83 -12.66 13.48 -4.81
CA ILE A 83 -11.97 12.36 -4.18
C ILE A 83 -12.76 11.09 -4.49
N THR A 84 -12.21 10.24 -5.34
CA THR A 84 -12.72 8.88 -5.52
C THR A 84 -12.03 7.97 -4.52
N HIS A 85 -12.78 7.44 -3.55
CA HIS A 85 -12.23 6.57 -2.51
C HIS A 85 -13.19 5.43 -2.14
N TRP A 86 -12.70 4.47 -1.36
CA TRP A 86 -13.52 3.35 -0.90
C TRP A 86 -14.51 3.80 0.19
N LYS A 87 -15.78 3.38 0.07
CA LYS A 87 -16.86 3.75 1.01
C LYS A 87 -16.59 3.30 2.44
N TYR A 88 -15.96 2.13 2.60
CA TYR A 88 -15.71 1.49 3.89
C TYR A 88 -14.22 1.13 4.08
N TYR A 89 -13.31 1.89 3.44
CA TYR A 89 -11.86 1.65 3.44
C TYR A 89 -11.50 0.37 2.67
N LEU A 90 -10.23 -0.03 2.64
CA LEU A 90 -9.80 -1.16 1.80
C LEU A 90 -10.61 -2.42 2.16
N PRO A 91 -11.08 -3.19 1.16
CA PRO A 91 -11.97 -4.35 1.36
C PRO A 91 -11.40 -5.47 2.24
N TYR A 92 -10.12 -5.45 2.55
CA TYR A 92 -9.45 -6.47 3.37
C TYR A 92 -9.40 -6.15 4.86
N ASP A 93 -9.94 -5.00 5.28
CA ASP A 93 -10.03 -4.65 6.71
C ASP A 93 -11.13 -5.44 7.44
N GLY A 94 -11.97 -6.22 6.76
CA GLY A 94 -13.09 -6.95 7.38
C GLY A 94 -12.82 -8.44 7.63
N ARG A 95 -13.36 -8.97 8.74
CA ARG A 95 -13.46 -10.42 9.02
C ARG A 95 -14.59 -11.10 8.23
N ASP A 96 -14.92 -10.62 7.04
CA ASP A 96 -15.95 -11.27 6.24
C ASP A 96 -15.30 -12.51 5.62
N HIS A 97 -15.58 -13.67 6.23
CA HIS A 97 -15.15 -15.01 5.82
C HIS A 97 -15.75 -15.47 4.46
N GLY A 98 -16.11 -14.53 3.58
CA GLY A 98 -16.62 -14.78 2.24
C GLY A 98 -15.60 -14.39 1.17
N LEU A 99 -15.88 -14.77 -0.08
CA LEU A 99 -15.13 -14.27 -1.24
C LEU A 99 -15.11 -12.73 -1.19
N PRO A 100 -13.93 -12.06 -1.30
CA PRO A 100 -13.87 -10.61 -1.31
C PRO A 100 -14.85 -10.06 -2.35
N LYS A 101 -15.83 -9.29 -1.89
CA LYS A 101 -16.75 -8.58 -2.80
C LYS A 101 -15.99 -7.41 -3.40
N LEU A 102 -16.31 -7.08 -4.65
CA LEU A 102 -15.80 -5.87 -5.28
C LEU A 102 -16.11 -4.66 -4.39
N PRO A 103 -15.08 -3.91 -3.95
CA PRO A 103 -15.28 -2.78 -3.06
C PRO A 103 -16.10 -1.70 -3.78
N LYS A 104 -17.03 -1.07 -3.04
CA LYS A 104 -17.80 0.07 -3.57
C LYS A 104 -16.98 1.35 -3.39
N SER A 105 -16.65 2.00 -4.50
CA SER A 105 -16.11 3.36 -4.47
C SER A 105 -17.22 4.39 -4.33
N ILE A 106 -16.89 5.52 -3.72
CA ILE A 106 -17.71 6.71 -3.66
C ILE A 106 -16.88 7.89 -4.16
N VAL A 107 -17.57 8.89 -4.69
CA VAL A 107 -16.98 10.15 -5.13
C VAL A 107 -17.45 11.23 -4.17
N THR A 108 -16.50 11.81 -3.46
CA THR A 108 -16.75 12.91 -2.53
C THR A 108 -16.22 14.19 -3.18
N THR A 109 -17.08 15.19 -3.30
CA THR A 109 -16.73 16.50 -3.87
C THR A 109 -16.80 17.53 -2.76
N ILE A 110 -15.75 18.34 -2.61
CA ILE A 110 -15.69 19.39 -1.57
C ILE A 110 -15.23 20.66 -2.26
N ARG A 111 -15.99 21.76 -2.11
CA ARG A 111 -15.58 23.05 -2.69
C ARG A 111 -14.52 23.71 -1.83
N TYR A 112 -13.63 24.49 -2.43
CA TYR A 112 -12.50 25.06 -1.70
C TYR A 112 -12.92 26.07 -0.63
N ASP A 113 -14.00 26.80 -0.88
CA ASP A 113 -14.62 27.75 0.04
C ASP A 113 -15.29 27.08 1.25
N GLU A 114 -15.60 25.79 1.15
CA GLU A 114 -16.21 25.00 2.23
C GLU A 114 -15.17 24.44 3.21
N PHE A 115 -13.87 24.46 2.92
CA PHE A 115 -12.87 23.87 3.81
C PHE A 115 -12.72 24.65 5.13
N LYS A 116 -12.73 23.90 6.24
CA LYS A 116 -12.31 24.40 7.56
C LYS A 116 -10.98 23.83 8.00
N MET A 117 -10.74 22.57 7.67
CA MET A 117 -9.53 21.85 8.06
C MET A 117 -9.28 20.70 7.10
N PHE A 118 -8.01 20.46 6.79
CA PHE A 118 -7.58 19.21 6.19
C PHE A 118 -6.21 18.81 6.75
N GLY A 119 -5.91 17.51 6.74
CA GLY A 119 -4.64 17.03 7.27
C GLY A 119 -4.55 15.52 7.39
N VAL A 120 -3.35 15.01 7.66
CA VAL A 120 -3.08 13.58 7.81
C VAL A 120 -2.94 13.20 9.28
N PHE A 121 -3.69 12.19 9.69
CA PHE A 121 -3.76 11.69 11.07
C PHE A 121 -3.57 10.18 11.08
N TYR A 122 -3.19 9.64 12.23
CA TYR A 122 -3.37 8.20 12.45
C TYR A 122 -4.81 7.87 12.81
N ALA A 123 -5.27 6.68 12.45
CA ALA A 123 -6.57 6.16 12.89
C ALA A 123 -6.71 6.17 14.42
N LYS A 124 -5.61 6.01 15.17
CA LYS A 124 -5.59 6.16 16.64
C LYS A 124 -5.89 7.58 17.11
N ASP A 125 -5.45 8.60 16.37
CA ASP A 125 -5.72 10.00 16.72
C ASP A 125 -7.23 10.28 16.64
N ILE A 126 -7.91 9.75 15.60
CA ILE A 126 -9.36 9.83 15.45
C ILE A 126 -10.09 9.04 16.55
N LYS A 127 -9.66 7.81 16.84
CA LYS A 127 -10.26 6.98 17.91
C LYS A 127 -10.13 7.66 19.28
N ASN A 128 -8.97 8.22 19.58
CA ASN A 128 -8.72 8.94 20.83
C ASN A 128 -9.60 10.19 20.94
N TYR A 129 -9.74 10.95 19.85
CA TYR A 129 -10.67 12.07 19.81
C TYR A 129 -12.12 11.64 20.08
N LEU A 130 -12.62 10.63 19.36
CA LEU A 130 -14.01 10.16 19.50
C LEU A 130 -14.32 9.59 20.89
N ARG A 131 -13.37 8.87 21.51
CA ARG A 131 -13.59 8.22 22.81
C ARG A 131 -13.28 9.11 24.00
N LYS A 132 -12.16 9.84 23.93
CA LYS A 132 -11.58 10.56 25.08
C LYS A 132 -11.65 12.08 24.95
N LYS A 133 -12.10 12.60 23.79
CA LYS A 133 -12.14 14.04 23.46
C LYS A 133 -10.78 14.75 23.67
N SER A 134 -9.69 14.01 23.49
CA SER A 134 -8.33 14.48 23.77
C SER A 134 -7.34 13.97 22.71
N GLY A 135 -6.15 14.59 22.68
CA GLY A 135 -5.07 14.25 21.74
C GLY A 135 -4.91 15.28 20.62
N LEU A 136 -4.02 14.96 19.66
CA LEU A 136 -3.60 15.85 18.58
C LEU A 136 -4.79 16.49 17.83
N LEU A 137 -5.76 15.67 17.44
CA LEU A 137 -6.93 16.11 16.69
C LEU A 137 -7.84 17.03 17.52
N SER A 138 -7.95 16.80 18.84
CA SER A 138 -8.72 17.66 19.75
C SER A 138 -8.09 19.05 19.84
N ASN A 139 -6.76 19.12 20.00
CA ASN A 139 -6.03 20.38 20.09
C ASN A 139 -6.15 21.20 18.80
N GLN A 140 -6.02 20.55 17.64
CA GLN A 140 -6.17 21.20 16.35
C GLN A 140 -7.60 21.68 16.10
N TRP A 141 -8.60 20.86 16.47
CA TRP A 141 -10.01 21.25 16.37
C TRP A 141 -10.35 22.47 17.23
N MET A 142 -9.91 22.48 18.49
CA MET A 142 -10.09 23.62 19.40
C MET A 142 -9.48 24.91 18.83
N THR A 143 -8.31 24.81 18.21
CA THR A 143 -7.61 25.96 17.61
C THR A 143 -8.40 26.54 16.43
N ILE A 144 -9.03 25.68 15.63
CA ILE A 144 -9.72 26.09 14.39
C ILE A 144 -11.12 26.63 14.69
N MET A 145 -11.88 25.94 15.55
CA MET A 145 -13.28 26.30 15.78
C MET A 145 -13.50 27.20 16.98
N SER A 146 -12.52 27.34 17.87
CA SER A 146 -12.69 28.03 19.16
C SER A 146 -13.87 27.51 19.99
N THR A 147 -14.34 26.28 19.73
CA THR A 147 -15.45 25.66 20.46
C THR A 147 -15.13 24.22 20.88
N PRO A 148 -15.61 23.78 22.04
CA PRO A 148 -15.45 22.41 22.52
C PRO A 148 -16.48 21.43 21.92
N LEU A 149 -17.28 21.87 20.93
CA LEU A 149 -18.30 21.03 20.31
C LEU A 149 -17.64 19.86 19.57
N PRO A 150 -18.04 18.61 19.85
CA PRO A 150 -17.39 17.44 19.26
C PRO A 150 -17.75 17.31 17.79
N LEU A 151 -16.74 17.16 16.93
CA LEU A 151 -16.90 16.86 15.51
C LEU A 151 -17.45 15.43 15.35
N PRO A 152 -18.56 15.23 14.65
CA PRO A 152 -19.04 13.89 14.33
C PRO A 152 -18.17 13.26 13.24
N ILE A 153 -17.05 12.62 13.62
CA ILE A 153 -16.23 11.85 12.68
C ILE A 153 -16.82 10.46 12.47
N LYS A 154 -17.23 10.15 11.24
CA LYS A 154 -17.62 8.79 10.84
C LYS A 154 -16.37 7.96 10.56
N GLN A 155 -15.86 7.26 11.57
CA GLN A 155 -14.80 6.26 11.39
C GLN A 155 -15.41 4.86 11.17
N PRO A 156 -14.89 4.06 10.23
CA PRO A 156 -15.29 2.67 10.08
C PRO A 156 -14.74 1.82 11.24
N LYS A 157 -15.33 0.65 11.44
CA LYS A 157 -15.08 -0.20 12.62
C LYS A 157 -13.70 -0.86 12.65
N VAL A 158 -13.01 -0.99 11.51
CA VAL A 158 -11.80 -1.81 11.42
C VAL A 158 -10.72 -1.06 10.66
N ILE A 159 -9.87 -0.36 11.40
CA ILE A 159 -8.64 0.20 10.88
C ILE A 159 -7.55 -0.06 11.93
N SER A 160 -6.39 -0.54 11.46
CA SER A 160 -5.17 -0.54 12.26
C SER A 160 -4.92 0.85 12.84
N GLU A 161 -4.56 0.91 14.12
CA GLU A 161 -4.40 2.17 14.85
C GLU A 161 -3.27 3.04 14.31
N LEU A 162 -2.27 2.43 13.67
CA LEU A 162 -1.13 3.08 13.03
C LEU A 162 -1.37 3.47 11.57
N ARG A 163 -2.57 3.22 11.02
CA ARG A 163 -2.83 3.57 9.62
C ARG A 163 -3.06 5.06 9.46
N GLN A 164 -2.34 5.66 8.51
CA GLN A 164 -2.51 7.06 8.15
C GLN A 164 -3.80 7.26 7.35
N VAL A 165 -4.53 8.32 7.68
CA VAL A 165 -5.78 8.71 7.04
C VAL A 165 -5.78 10.21 6.80
N LEU A 166 -6.33 10.62 5.67
CA LEU A 166 -6.52 12.01 5.30
C LEU A 166 -7.91 12.43 5.76
N LEU A 167 -7.97 13.44 6.63
CA LEU A 167 -9.20 13.98 7.17
C LEU A 167 -9.47 15.32 6.50
N PHE A 168 -10.70 15.49 6.05
CA PHE A 168 -11.25 16.74 5.54
C PHE A 168 -12.45 17.14 6.39
N ILE A 169 -12.55 18.41 6.73
CA ILE A 169 -13.66 18.97 7.49
C ILE A 169 -14.19 20.20 6.75
N THR A 170 -15.50 20.23 6.53
CA THR A 170 -16.19 21.34 5.87
C THR A 170 -16.77 22.34 6.89
N SER A 171 -17.21 23.50 6.40
CA SER A 171 -17.91 24.54 7.16
C SER A 171 -19.17 24.04 7.86
N ASP A 172 -19.84 23.07 7.25
CA ASP A 172 -21.07 22.45 7.77
C ASP A 172 -20.77 21.37 8.82
N VAL A 173 -19.51 21.26 9.25
CA VAL A 173 -19.05 20.29 10.26
C VAL A 173 -19.17 18.84 9.75
N GLU A 174 -19.24 18.65 8.43
CA GLU A 174 -19.15 17.32 7.84
C GLU A 174 -17.68 16.89 7.74
N SER A 175 -17.42 15.64 8.11
CA SER A 175 -16.08 15.05 8.03
C SER A 175 -16.01 14.00 6.93
N THR A 176 -14.99 14.09 6.08
CA THR A 176 -14.63 13.02 5.14
C THR A 176 -13.28 12.45 5.53
N VAL A 177 -13.22 11.13 5.70
CA VAL A 177 -11.96 10.42 6.00
C VAL A 177 -11.62 9.52 4.83
N VAL A 178 -10.39 9.67 4.33
CA VAL A 178 -9.87 8.96 3.17
C VAL A 178 -8.64 8.17 3.59
N ASP A 179 -8.57 6.91 3.16
CA ASP A 179 -7.37 6.09 3.39
C ASP A 179 -6.20 6.57 2.54
N THR A 180 -5.05 6.78 3.17
CA THR A 180 -3.82 7.23 2.48
C THR A 180 -2.90 6.09 2.09
N SER A 181 -3.12 4.87 2.60
CA SER A 181 -2.22 3.73 2.35
C SER A 181 -1.89 3.44 0.87
N PRO A 182 -2.81 3.67 -0.10
CA PRO A 182 -2.50 3.45 -1.51
C PRO A 182 -1.59 4.53 -2.13
N TYR A 183 -1.47 5.69 -1.49
CA TYR A 183 -0.69 6.82 -2.00
C TYR A 183 0.71 6.83 -1.40
N GLY A 184 1.70 7.20 -2.21
CA GLY A 184 3.05 7.44 -1.73
C GLY A 184 3.13 8.67 -0.84
N GLN A 185 4.08 8.70 0.10
CA GLN A 185 4.30 9.82 1.01
C GLN A 185 4.44 11.16 0.27
N ASN A 186 5.25 11.20 -0.80
CA ASN A 186 5.44 12.41 -1.60
C ASN A 186 4.15 12.90 -2.27
N GLN A 187 3.27 11.97 -2.66
CA GLN A 187 1.98 12.30 -3.27
C GLN A 187 1.06 12.97 -2.25
N ILE A 188 1.08 12.49 -1.00
CA ILE A 188 0.34 13.09 0.11
C ILE A 188 0.90 14.46 0.48
N GLU A 189 2.23 14.58 0.64
CA GLU A 189 2.88 15.87 0.94
C GLU A 189 2.58 16.92 -0.14
N PHE A 190 2.59 16.51 -1.41
CA PHE A 190 2.25 17.38 -2.54
C PHE A 190 0.77 17.74 -2.59
N LEU A 191 -0.12 16.79 -2.32
CA LEU A 191 -1.56 17.05 -2.23
C LEU A 191 -1.86 18.12 -1.18
N LEU A 192 -1.27 17.98 0.02
CA LEU A 192 -1.45 18.94 1.11
C LEU A 192 -0.90 20.32 0.73
N PHE A 193 0.22 20.38 0.01
CA PHE A 193 0.80 21.62 -0.49
C PHE A 193 -0.10 22.32 -1.50
N GLU A 194 -0.62 21.61 -2.51
CA GLU A 194 -1.53 22.20 -3.50
C GLU A 194 -2.87 22.61 -2.88
N LEU A 195 -3.43 21.82 -1.95
CA LEU A 195 -4.61 22.22 -1.19
C LEU A 195 -4.38 23.50 -0.38
N GLY A 196 -3.22 23.65 0.25
CA GLY A 196 -2.85 24.86 0.97
C GLY A 196 -2.82 26.10 0.08
N LYS A 197 -2.32 25.97 -1.16
CA LYS A 197 -2.36 27.07 -2.14
C LYS A 197 -3.77 27.44 -2.58
N HIS A 198 -4.64 26.46 -2.80
CA HIS A 198 -5.99 26.71 -3.30
C HIS A 198 -6.95 27.23 -2.22
N THR A 199 -6.71 26.89 -0.95
CA THR A 199 -7.61 27.22 0.17
C THR A 199 -7.07 28.30 1.09
N ASN A 200 -5.77 28.62 1.04
CA ASN A 200 -5.05 29.41 2.04
C ASN A 200 -5.14 28.85 3.48
N ILE A 201 -5.49 27.56 3.64
CA ILE A 201 -5.55 26.88 4.92
C ILE A 201 -4.27 26.04 5.10
N LEU A 202 -3.67 26.14 6.29
CA LEU A 202 -2.51 25.32 6.63
C LEU A 202 -2.93 23.87 6.91
N SER A 203 -2.20 22.93 6.31
CA SER A 203 -2.37 21.50 6.57
C SER A 203 -2.16 21.21 8.05
N SER A 204 -3.10 20.46 8.62
CA SER A 204 -3.03 19.97 9.99
C SER A 204 -2.48 18.54 10.06
N GLY A 205 -2.26 18.04 11.28
CA GLY A 205 -1.83 16.66 11.52
C GLY A 205 -0.32 16.43 11.52
N ARG A 206 0.10 15.27 11.00
CA ARG A 206 1.46 14.71 11.17
C ARG A 206 2.36 14.81 9.94
N VAL A 207 1.79 15.10 8.78
CA VAL A 207 2.54 15.19 7.52
C VAL A 207 2.66 16.65 7.13
N GLU A 208 3.90 17.10 6.95
CA GLU A 208 4.19 18.47 6.51
C GLU A 208 3.98 18.60 5.01
N PRO A 209 3.28 19.66 4.55
CA PRO A 209 3.10 19.91 3.12
C PRO A 209 4.44 20.30 2.49
N LYS A 210 4.77 19.68 1.35
CA LYS A 210 6.00 19.97 0.60
C LYS A 210 5.72 20.03 -0.89
N SER A 211 6.38 20.96 -1.56
CA SER A 211 6.38 21.00 -3.02
C SER A 211 7.22 19.86 -3.55
N HIS A 212 6.59 18.96 -4.30
CA HIS A 212 7.25 17.89 -5.03
C HIS A 212 6.90 18.03 -6.51
N VAL A 213 7.79 17.59 -7.38
CA VAL A 213 7.38 17.25 -8.74
C VAL A 213 6.59 15.95 -8.62
N ASN A 214 5.27 16.02 -8.80
CA ASN A 214 4.42 14.83 -8.81
C ASN A 214 4.72 13.99 -10.06
N CYS A 215 5.73 13.14 -9.97
CA CYS A 215 6.06 12.17 -10.98
C CYS A 215 5.56 10.80 -10.54
N TYR A 216 4.28 10.53 -10.84
CA TYR A 216 3.69 9.19 -10.76
C TYR A 216 4.63 8.10 -11.30
N ILE A 217 5.31 8.38 -12.41
CA ILE A 217 6.27 7.46 -13.04
C ILE A 217 7.47 7.17 -12.12
N LEU A 218 8.03 8.18 -11.44
CA LEU A 218 9.15 7.98 -10.52
C LEU A 218 8.74 7.17 -9.30
N ASP A 219 7.54 7.40 -8.76
CA ASP A 219 7.01 6.61 -7.65
C ASP A 219 6.77 5.16 -8.09
N VAL A 220 6.26 4.95 -9.31
CA VAL A 220 6.13 3.62 -9.90
C VAL A 220 7.47 2.91 -10.04
N LEU A 221 8.48 3.60 -10.59
CA LEU A 221 9.82 3.05 -10.77
C LEU A 221 10.47 2.69 -9.42
N LYS A 222 10.36 3.56 -8.41
CA LYS A 222 10.88 3.27 -7.06
C LYS A 222 10.26 2.00 -6.49
N SER A 223 8.94 1.87 -6.56
CA SER A 223 8.27 0.67 -6.06
C SER A 223 8.64 -0.58 -6.86
N ILE A 224 8.83 -0.49 -8.19
CA ILE A 224 9.36 -1.60 -8.99
C ILE A 224 10.75 -2.00 -8.47
N VAL A 225 11.65 -1.05 -8.22
CA VAL A 225 12.99 -1.32 -7.68
C VAL A 225 12.91 -2.00 -6.32
N VAL A 226 12.03 -1.56 -5.42
CA VAL A 226 11.80 -2.20 -4.12
C VAL A 226 11.33 -3.64 -4.30
N ILE A 227 10.40 -3.89 -5.23
CA ILE A 227 9.89 -5.24 -5.49
C ILE A 227 10.97 -6.13 -6.09
N LEU A 228 11.76 -5.64 -7.04
CA LEU A 228 12.91 -6.36 -7.60
C LEU A 228 13.93 -6.70 -6.50
N PHE A 229 14.19 -5.77 -5.58
CA PHE A 229 15.07 -5.99 -4.44
C PHE A 229 14.54 -7.08 -3.49
N ILE A 230 13.23 -7.12 -3.23
CA ILE A 230 12.61 -8.11 -2.34
C ILE A 230 12.49 -9.49 -3.02
N THR A 231 12.27 -9.56 -4.33
CA THR A 231 11.90 -10.81 -5.03
C THR A 231 13.00 -11.36 -5.94
N VAL A 232 13.47 -10.56 -6.90
CA VAL A 232 14.45 -10.98 -7.91
C VAL A 232 15.81 -11.22 -7.27
N LEU A 233 16.21 -10.37 -6.32
CA LEU A 233 17.53 -10.47 -5.71
C LEU A 233 17.69 -11.77 -4.88
N PRO A 234 16.73 -12.19 -4.03
CA PRO A 234 16.78 -13.51 -3.42
C PRO A 234 16.80 -14.66 -4.43
N ILE A 235 15.99 -14.62 -5.48
CA ILE A 235 15.99 -15.68 -6.51
C ILE A 235 17.32 -15.73 -7.29
N SER A 236 17.95 -14.57 -7.51
CA SER A 236 19.25 -14.50 -8.20
C SER A 236 20.37 -15.24 -7.46
N THR A 237 20.22 -15.49 -6.16
CA THR A 237 21.19 -16.28 -5.39
C THR A 237 21.24 -17.75 -5.81
N ILE A 238 20.19 -18.29 -6.45
CA ILE A 238 20.22 -19.63 -7.06
C ILE A 238 21.26 -19.69 -8.19
N TRP A 239 21.32 -18.64 -9.01
CA TRP A 239 22.31 -18.55 -10.08
C TRP A 239 23.71 -18.32 -9.52
N LEU A 240 23.82 -17.51 -8.46
CA LEU A 240 25.09 -17.30 -7.76
C LEU A 240 25.63 -18.60 -7.15
N GLU A 241 24.77 -19.42 -6.55
CA GLU A 241 25.14 -20.75 -6.05
C GLU A 241 25.75 -21.60 -7.17
N GLY A 242 25.11 -21.63 -8.35
CA GLY A 242 25.61 -22.37 -9.52
C GLY A 242 26.97 -21.88 -10.04
N VAL A 243 27.36 -20.63 -9.76
CA VAL A 243 28.72 -20.13 -10.06
C VAL A 243 29.76 -20.74 -9.12
N PHE A 244 29.42 -20.94 -7.84
CA PHE A 244 30.32 -21.52 -6.85
C PHE A 244 30.34 -23.04 -6.86
N ASN A 245 29.21 -23.68 -7.13
CA ASN A 245 29.10 -25.12 -7.33
C ASN A 245 28.41 -25.42 -8.68
N PRO A 246 29.18 -25.66 -9.77
CA PRO A 246 28.63 -25.89 -11.10
C PRO A 246 27.70 -27.11 -11.23
N SER A 247 27.72 -28.04 -10.27
CA SER A 247 26.80 -29.17 -10.24
C SER A 247 25.38 -28.76 -9.81
N HIS A 248 25.24 -27.61 -9.15
CA HIS A 248 23.98 -27.08 -8.63
C HIS A 248 23.29 -26.22 -9.69
N THR A 249 22.64 -26.89 -10.63
CA THR A 249 21.77 -26.24 -11.64
C THR A 249 20.61 -25.48 -10.98
N PRO A 250 19.92 -24.55 -11.69
CA PRO A 250 18.74 -23.87 -11.16
C PRO A 250 17.61 -24.82 -10.72
N SER A 251 17.57 -26.04 -11.25
CA SER A 251 16.63 -27.10 -10.88
C SER A 251 17.08 -27.99 -9.70
N TYR A 252 18.29 -27.79 -9.16
CA TYR A 252 18.74 -28.51 -7.97
C TYR A 252 17.83 -28.19 -6.78
N GLU A 253 17.35 -29.23 -6.09
CA GLU A 253 16.49 -29.07 -4.92
C GLU A 253 17.27 -29.42 -3.66
N SER A 254 17.38 -28.45 -2.75
CA SER A 254 18.01 -28.62 -1.45
C SER A 254 17.24 -27.85 -0.40
N ILE A 255 17.17 -28.43 0.80
CA ILE A 255 16.57 -27.76 1.95
C ILE A 255 17.33 -26.46 2.24
N TRP A 256 18.67 -26.48 2.11
CA TRP A 256 19.52 -25.31 2.32
C TRP A 256 19.23 -24.21 1.29
N ARG A 257 18.94 -24.59 0.04
CA ARG A 257 18.48 -23.68 -1.00
C ARG A 257 17.20 -22.97 -0.64
N THR A 258 16.19 -23.72 -0.23
CA THR A 258 14.91 -23.15 0.21
C THR A 258 15.09 -22.22 1.40
N VAL A 259 15.94 -22.59 2.36
CA VAL A 259 16.21 -21.80 3.57
C VAL A 259 16.95 -20.50 3.25
N TYR A 260 17.99 -20.53 2.41
CA TYR A 260 18.74 -19.30 2.08
C TYR A 260 17.88 -18.34 1.25
N VAL A 261 17.10 -18.83 0.27
CA VAL A 261 16.23 -17.97 -0.55
C VAL A 261 15.15 -17.32 0.33
N SER A 262 14.52 -18.11 1.19
CA SER A 262 13.46 -17.62 2.08
C SER A 262 14.00 -16.63 3.12
N SER A 263 15.13 -16.94 3.75
CA SER A 263 15.75 -16.03 4.73
C SER A 263 16.21 -14.72 4.09
N PHE A 264 16.76 -14.74 2.88
CA PHE A 264 17.11 -13.50 2.17
C PHE A 264 15.85 -12.68 1.82
N PHE A 265 14.79 -13.34 1.34
CA PHE A 265 13.50 -12.68 1.11
C PHE A 265 12.98 -11.99 2.38
N PHE A 266 12.96 -12.70 3.52
CA PHE A 266 12.50 -12.13 4.80
C PHE A 266 13.42 -11.03 5.31
N ALA A 267 14.74 -11.14 5.11
CA ALA A 267 15.69 -10.08 5.46
C ALA A 267 15.39 -8.77 4.69
N ASN A 268 15.15 -8.86 3.38
CA ASN A 268 14.82 -7.71 2.53
C ASN A 268 13.46 -7.09 2.89
N LEU A 269 12.50 -7.93 3.27
CA LEU A 269 11.20 -7.47 3.76
C LEU A 269 11.33 -6.73 5.10
N CYS A 270 12.10 -7.28 6.05
CA CYS A 270 12.38 -6.61 7.32
C CYS A 270 13.15 -5.30 7.10
N LEU A 271 14.10 -5.25 6.17
CA LEU A 271 14.83 -4.02 5.81
C LEU A 271 13.87 -2.92 5.33
N SER A 272 12.86 -3.28 4.54
CA SER A 272 11.80 -2.35 4.12
C SER A 272 11.00 -1.81 5.31
N GLY A 273 10.71 -2.68 6.29
CA GLY A 273 10.11 -2.29 7.57
C GLY A 273 10.96 -1.32 8.40
N ILE A 274 12.30 -1.47 8.40
CA ILE A 274 13.22 -0.52 9.04
C ILE A 274 13.11 0.85 8.38
N ILE A 275 13.15 0.90 7.04
CA ILE A 275 13.06 2.15 6.29
C ILE A 275 11.73 2.85 6.58
N SER A 276 10.62 2.10 6.56
CA SER A 276 9.30 2.65 6.85
C SER A 276 9.21 3.23 8.27
N THR A 277 9.67 2.48 9.28
CA THR A 277 9.59 2.91 10.69
C THR A 277 10.56 4.03 11.04
N SER A 278 11.67 4.18 10.29
CA SER A 278 12.64 5.26 10.50
C SER A 278 12.06 6.66 10.21
N ARG A 279 11.02 6.74 9.37
CA ARG A 279 10.33 8.00 9.02
C ARG A 279 9.46 8.52 10.16
N ASP A 280 8.97 7.63 11.03
CA ASP A 280 8.11 7.94 12.18
C ASP A 280 8.88 7.88 13.51
N SER A 281 10.13 8.35 13.52
CA SER A 281 11.05 8.22 14.67
C SER A 281 10.57 8.91 15.96
N GLN A 282 9.50 9.70 15.93
CA GLN A 282 8.90 10.31 17.13
C GLN A 282 7.83 9.43 17.79
N ASP A 283 7.31 8.41 17.08
CA ASP A 283 6.30 7.50 17.63
C ASP A 283 6.95 6.31 18.37
N LEU A 284 6.55 6.10 19.62
CA LEU A 284 7.11 5.06 20.48
C LEU A 284 6.80 3.64 19.96
N GLU A 285 5.66 3.44 19.30
CA GLU A 285 5.30 2.16 18.70
C GLU A 285 6.13 1.92 17.43
N ALA A 286 6.27 2.94 16.58
CA ALA A 286 7.12 2.84 15.38
C ALA A 286 8.57 2.52 15.74
N ARG A 287 9.11 3.09 16.83
CA ARG A 287 10.46 2.75 17.34
C ARG A 287 10.57 1.29 17.76
N ARG A 288 9.57 0.74 18.47
CA ARG A 288 9.55 -0.67 18.89
C ARG A 288 9.53 -1.60 17.68
N PHE A 289 8.64 -1.32 16.71
CA PHE A 289 8.60 -2.09 15.46
C PHE A 289 9.91 -1.99 14.67
N GLY A 290 10.50 -0.80 14.59
CA GLY A 290 11.79 -0.60 13.94
C GLY A 290 12.94 -1.39 14.57
N MET A 291 12.94 -1.54 15.91
CA MET A 291 13.92 -2.39 16.60
C MET A 291 13.71 -3.87 16.28
N ILE A 292 12.46 -4.34 16.28
CA ILE A 292 12.13 -5.72 15.90
C ILE A 292 12.60 -5.99 14.46
N PHE A 293 12.26 -5.12 13.51
CA PHE A 293 12.69 -5.27 12.12
C PHE A 293 14.22 -5.25 11.98
N LYS A 294 14.94 -4.41 12.73
CA LYS A 294 16.41 -4.43 12.79
C LYS A 294 16.95 -5.80 13.20
N ILE A 295 16.51 -6.30 14.36
CA ILE A 295 16.97 -7.58 14.88
C ILE A 295 16.65 -8.70 13.90
N SER A 296 15.41 -8.77 13.41
CA SER A 296 15.00 -9.78 12.42
C SER A 296 15.83 -9.72 11.13
N THR A 297 16.15 -8.50 10.64
CA THR A 297 16.99 -8.33 9.44
C THR A 297 18.37 -8.96 9.63
N PHE A 298 19.04 -8.66 10.74
CA PHE A 298 20.36 -9.25 11.05
C PHE A 298 20.29 -10.77 11.19
N THR A 299 19.29 -11.28 11.90
CA THR A 299 19.09 -12.72 12.09
C THR A 299 18.88 -13.42 10.75
N PHE A 300 17.99 -12.92 9.90
CA PHE A 300 17.70 -13.53 8.61
C PHE A 300 18.89 -13.46 7.64
N TYR A 301 19.66 -12.37 7.64
CA TYR A 301 20.90 -12.31 6.86
C TYR A 301 21.95 -13.32 7.35
N ALA A 302 22.09 -13.51 8.66
CA ALA A 302 22.99 -14.52 9.20
C ALA A 302 22.56 -15.94 8.78
N VAL A 303 21.25 -16.25 8.87
CA VAL A 303 20.70 -17.52 8.40
C VAL A 303 20.94 -17.70 6.90
N PHE A 304 20.73 -16.66 6.10
CA PHE A 304 21.01 -16.67 4.65
C PHE A 304 22.47 -17.06 4.38
N VAL A 305 23.44 -16.38 5.01
CA VAL A 305 24.87 -16.64 4.77
C VAL A 305 25.23 -18.09 5.15
N ILE A 306 24.80 -18.56 6.33
CA ILE A 306 25.12 -19.91 6.79
C ILE A 306 24.51 -20.97 5.86
N SER A 307 23.22 -20.83 5.54
CA SER A 307 22.52 -21.79 4.68
C SER A 307 23.01 -21.75 3.22
N PHE A 308 23.43 -20.60 2.71
CA PHE A 308 24.03 -20.49 1.38
C PHE A 308 25.38 -21.23 1.32
N ILE A 309 26.24 -21.04 2.33
CA ILE A 309 27.52 -21.77 2.42
C ILE A 309 27.29 -23.27 2.53
N LEU A 310 26.35 -23.71 3.37
CA LEU A 310 26.00 -25.13 3.50
C LEU A 310 25.50 -25.69 2.16
N SER A 311 24.63 -24.97 1.46
CA SER A 311 24.13 -25.37 0.14
C SER A 311 25.24 -25.51 -0.89
N ILE A 312 26.30 -24.71 -0.85
CA ILE A 312 27.44 -24.85 -1.77
C ILE A 312 28.23 -26.12 -1.50
N ILE A 313 28.39 -26.49 -0.22
CA ILE A 313 29.28 -27.58 0.23
C ILE A 313 28.59 -28.95 0.15
N THR A 314 27.26 -29.02 0.30
CA THR A 314 26.47 -30.26 0.31
C THR A 314 25.87 -30.61 -1.04
#